data_AF-A0A3D4LLL8-F1
#
_entry.id   AF-A0A3D4LLL8-F1
#
_cell.length_a   1.000
_cell.length_b   1.000
_cell.length_c   1.000
_cell.angle_alpha   90.00
_cell.angle_beta   90.00
_cell.angle_gamma   90.00
#
_symmetry.space_group_name_H-M   'P 1'
#
loop_
_entity.id
_entity.type
_entity.pdbx_description
1 polymer ?
#
loop_
_entity_poly.entity_id
_entity_poly.type
_entity_poly.pdbx_seq_one_letter_code
_entity_poly.pdbx_strand_id
1 'polypeptide(L)' 'MIPKEDEKEIWKTVKAADKISAYIKCLEEEKSGNKEFLNAKQSLLLTIKNMNMPEVKIFMDEFLEGYSLTLDEME' A
#
# COMPACT_ATOMS: atom_id res chain seq x y z
N MET A 1 19.84 -0.06 8.53
CA MET A 1 20.32 1.12 7.77
C MET A 1 19.64 2.34 8.37
N ILE A 2 20.40 3.34 8.82
CA ILE A 2 19.86 4.60 9.35
C ILE A 2 20.01 5.63 8.21
N PRO A 3 18.91 6.25 7.73
CA PRO A 3 19.00 7.25 6.67
C PRO A 3 19.78 8.47 7.17
N LYS A 4 20.54 9.10 6.27
CA LYS A 4 21.16 10.41 6.56
C LYS A 4 20.07 11.47 6.68
N GLU A 5 20.36 12.59 7.34
CA GLU A 5 19.39 13.68 7.55
C GLU A 5 18.75 14.14 6.23
N ASP A 6 19.57 14.31 5.20
CA ASP A 6 19.14 14.76 3.87
C ASP A 6 18.31 13.71 3.10
N GLU A 7 18.32 12.44 3.54
CA GLU A 7 17.59 11.33 2.93
C GLU A 7 16.27 11.03 3.65
N LYS A 8 15.94 11.75 4.73
CA LYS A 8 14.76 11.47 5.56
C LYS A 8 13.45 11.47 4.75
N GLU A 9 13.26 12.44 3.86
CA GLU A 9 12.05 12.53 3.04
C GLU A 9 11.96 11.42 1.99
N ILE A 10 13.09 11.09 1.36
CA ILE A 10 13.18 9.94 0.45
C ILE A 10 12.84 8.66 1.22
N TRP A 11 13.38 8.51 2.42
CA TRP A 11 13.14 7.33 3.25
C TRP A 11 11.68 7.19 3.68
N LYS A 12 11.01 8.29 4.05
CA LYS A 12 9.56 8.30 4.33
C LYS A 12 8.77 7.82 3.12
N THR A 13 9.11 8.31 1.93
CA THR A 13 8.46 7.92 0.67
C THR A 13 8.67 6.42 0.39
N VAL A 14 9.91 5.92 0.51
CA VAL A 14 10.22 4.49 0.32
C VAL A 14 9.46 3.63 1.33
N LYS A 15 9.35 4.08 2.59
CA LYS A 15 8.60 3.35 3.63
C LYS A 15 7.10 3.36 3.38
N ALA A 16 6.55 4.41 2.80
CA ALA A 16 5.16 4.42 2.37
C ALA A 16 4.94 3.42 1.23
N ALA A 17 5.78 3.47 0.20
CA ALA A 17 5.71 2.57 -0.95
C ALA A 17 5.82 1.08 -0.56
N ASP A 18 6.74 0.74 0.36
CA ASP A 18 6.90 -0.62 0.91
C ASP A 18 5.60 -1.13 1.55
N LYS A 19 4.92 -0.29 2.35
CA LYS A 19 3.65 -0.65 3.00
C LYS A 19 2.51 -0.79 2.01
N ILE A 20 2.43 0.11 1.03
CA ILE A 20 1.43 0.05 -0.04
C ILE A 20 1.61 -1.22 -0.86
N SER A 21 2.85 -1.57 -1.23
CA SER A 21 3.15 -2.81 -1.96
C SER A 21 2.74 -4.05 -1.16
N ALA A 22 3.02 -4.07 0.15
CA ALA A 22 2.57 -5.16 1.01
C ALA A 22 1.04 -5.24 1.11
N TYR A 23 0.36 -4.10 1.14
CA TYR A 23 -1.10 -4.04 1.16
C TYR A 23 -1.71 -4.55 -0.15
N ILE A 24 -1.18 -4.13 -1.30
CA ILE A 24 -1.59 -4.62 -2.63
C ILE A 24 -1.40 -6.14 -2.71
N LYS A 25 -0.28 -6.67 -2.23
CA LYS A 25 -0.07 -8.11 -2.20
C LYS A 25 -1.15 -8.84 -1.38
N CYS A 26 -1.60 -8.25 -0.28
CA CYS A 26 -2.72 -8.81 0.49
C CYS A 26 -4.05 -8.77 -0.28
N LEU A 27 -4.31 -7.74 -1.11
CA LEU A 27 -5.48 -7.69 -1.99
C LEU A 27 -5.46 -8.82 -3.01
N GLU A 28 -4.30 -9.07 -3.63
CA GLU A 28 -4.12 -10.15 -4.61
C GLU A 28 -4.34 -11.54 -4.00
N GLU A 29 -3.81 -11.78 -2.79
CA GLU A 29 -4.03 -13.04 -2.07
C GLU A 29 -5.51 -13.21 -1.70
N GLU A 30 -6.19 -12.16 -1.24
CA GLU A 30 -7.63 -12.24 -0.97
C GLU A 30 -8.42 -12.57 -2.24
N LYS A 31 -8.03 -11.98 -3.37
CA LYS A 31 -8.63 -12.23 -4.68
C LYS A 31 -8.39 -13.65 -5.19
N SER A 32 -7.25 -14.26 -4.87
CA SER A 32 -6.98 -15.68 -5.18
C SER A 32 -7.75 -16.65 -4.28
N GLY A 33 -8.53 -16.13 -3.32
CA GLY A 33 -9.30 -16.90 -2.35
C GLY A 33 -8.53 -17.18 -1.05
N ASN A 34 -7.30 -16.68 -0.92
CA ASN A 34 -6.47 -16.85 0.26
C ASN A 34 -6.82 -15.80 1.35
N LYS A 35 -7.42 -16.26 2.44
CA LYS A 35 -7.86 -15.41 3.57
C LYS A 35 -6.83 -15.29 4.69
N GLU A 36 -5.65 -15.90 4.57
CA GLU A 36 -4.61 -15.85 5.61
C GLU A 36 -4.15 -14.42 5.92
N PHE A 37 -4.26 -13.51 4.94
CA PHE A 37 -3.72 -12.14 5.01
C PHE A 37 -4.74 -11.06 5.39
N LEU A 38 -5.99 -11.41 5.76
CA LEU A 38 -7.02 -10.43 6.10
C LEU A 38 -6.62 -9.50 7.27
N ASN A 39 -6.04 -10.06 8.32
CA ASN A 39 -5.58 -9.28 9.47
C ASN A 39 -4.40 -8.37 9.10
N ALA A 40 -3.48 -8.88 8.27
CA ALA A 40 -2.33 -8.10 7.78
C ALA A 40 -2.80 -6.92 6.91
N LYS A 41 -3.77 -7.16 6.00
CA LYS A 41 -4.41 -6.14 5.16
C LYS A 41 -4.99 -5.00 6.00
N GLN A 42 -5.77 -5.32 7.04
CA GLN A 42 -6.38 -4.31 7.92
C GLN A 42 -5.33 -3.50 8.68
N SER A 43 -4.31 -4.16 9.24
CA SER A 43 -3.21 -3.50 9.95
C SER A 43 -2.38 -2.58 9.04
N LEU A 44 -2.07 -3.04 7.82
CA LEU A 44 -1.38 -2.25 6.82
C LEU A 44 -2.18 -1.02 6.40
N LEU A 45 -3.50 -1.17 6.15
CA LEU A 45 -4.36 -0.04 5.79
C LEU A 45 -4.37 1.04 6.88
N LEU A 46 -4.49 0.64 8.15
CA LEU A 46 -4.43 1.58 9.26
C LEU A 46 -3.07 2.27 9.34
N THR A 47 -1.99 1.51 9.17
CA THR A 47 -0.63 2.06 9.18
C THR A 47 -0.43 3.09 8.06
N ILE A 48 -0.87 2.78 6.84
CA ILE A 48 -0.79 3.66 5.67
C ILE A 48 -1.59 4.95 5.92
N LYS A 49 -2.83 4.85 6.42
CA LYS A 49 -3.67 6.02 6.73
C LYS A 49 -3.03 6.92 7.81
N ASN A 50 -2.37 6.33 8.80
CA ASN A 50 -1.72 7.06 9.88
C ASN A 50 -0.40 7.73 9.47
N MET A 51 0.12 7.51 8.26
CA MET A 51 1.32 8.20 7.78
C MET A 51 1.07 9.69 7.53
N ASN A 52 -0.19 10.12 7.37
CA ASN A 52 -0.59 11.52 7.15
C ASN A 52 0.17 12.21 5.99
N MET A 53 0.41 11.47 4.90
CA MET A 53 1.10 11.96 3.70
C MET A 53 0.07 12.20 2.58
N PRO A 54 -0.02 13.41 2.01
CA PRO A 54 -1.00 13.72 0.97
C PRO A 54 -0.79 12.88 -0.31
N GLU A 55 0.46 12.65 -0.72
CA GLU A 55 0.80 11.81 -1.86
C GLU A 55 0.39 10.34 -1.69
N VAL A 56 0.48 9.82 -0.45
CA VAL A 56 0.01 8.47 -0.11
C VAL A 56 -1.51 8.41 -0.20
N LYS A 57 -2.20 9.44 0.32
CA LYS A 57 -3.66 9.52 0.21
C LYS A 57 -4.11 9.55 -1.25
N ILE A 58 -3.50 10.41 -2.07
CA ILE A 58 -3.80 10.47 -3.52
C ILE A 58 -3.57 9.12 -4.17
N PHE A 59 -2.46 8.43 -3.87
CA PHE A 59 -2.20 7.10 -4.43
C PHE A 59 -3.31 6.11 -4.06
N MET A 60 -3.70 6.07 -2.78
CA MET A 60 -4.70 5.15 -2.26
C MET A 60 -6.12 5.47 -2.78
N ASP A 61 -6.45 6.73 -2.99
CA ASP A 61 -7.78 7.16 -3.45
C ASP A 61 -7.92 7.01 -4.98
N GLU A 62 -6.87 7.31 -5.76
CA GLU A 62 -6.94 7.37 -7.23
C GLU A 62 -6.51 6.06 -7.93
N PHE A 63 -5.58 5.29 -7.35
CA PHE A 63 -4.97 4.15 -8.04
C PHE A 63 -5.30 2.79 -7.43
N LEU A 64 -5.67 2.73 -6.15
CA LEU A 64 -5.84 1.47 -5.43
C LEU A 64 -7.02 0.64 -5.95
N GLU A 65 -8.07 1.30 -6.43
CA GLU A 65 -9.23 0.63 -7.02
C GLU A 65 -8.82 -0.26 -8.19
N GLY A 66 -7.88 0.20 -9.02
CA GLY A 66 -7.34 -0.56 -10.15
C GLY A 66 -6.68 -1.89 -9.75
N TYR A 67 -6.11 -1.99 -8.54
CA TYR A 67 -5.53 -3.25 -8.04
C TYR A 67 -6.57 -4.27 -7.56
N SER A 68 -7.83 -3.84 -7.43
CA SER A 68 -8.95 -4.75 -7.13
C SER A 68 -9.53 -5.35 -8.41
N LEU A 69 -9.34 -4.69 -9.56
CA LEU A 69 -9.79 -5.13 -10.88
C LEU A 69 -8.96 -6.32 -11.40
N THR A 70 -9.58 -7.20 -12.16
CA THR A 70 -8.91 -8.26 -12.93
C THR A 70 -8.27 -7.66 -14.17
N LEU A 71 -7.31 -8.37 -14.79
CA LEU A 71 -6.68 -7.89 -16.02
C LEU A 71 -7.70 -7.59 -17.13
N ASP A 72 -8.81 -8.33 -17.17
CA ASP A 72 -9.91 -8.11 -18.12
C ASP A 72 -10.81 -6.92 -17.74
N GLU A 73 -10.77 -6.45 -16.49
CA GLU A 73 -11.55 -5.31 -15.99
C GLU A 73 -10.77 -3.97 -16.08
N MET A 74 -9.51 -3.99 -16.53
CA MET A 74 -8.62 -2.81 -16.62
C MET A 74 -8.71 -2.06 -17.97
N GLU A 75 -9.82 -2.16 -18.71
CA GLU A 75 -10.04 -1.47 -20.01
C GLU A 75 -10.09 0.07 -19.92
#